data_AF-A0A3M2GQH3-F1
#
_entry.id   AF-A0A3M2GQH3-F1
#
_cell.length_a   1.000
_cell.length_b   1.000
_cell.length_c   1.000
_cell.angle_alpha   90.00
_cell.angle_beta   90.00
_cell.angle_gamma   90.00
#
_symmetry.space_group_name_H-M   'P 1'
#
loop_
_entity.id
_entity.type
_entity.pdbx_description
1 polymer ?
#
loop_
_entity_poly.entity_id
_entity_poly.type
_entity_poly.pdbx_seq_one_letter_code
_entity_poly.pdbx_strand_id
1 'polypeptide(L)' 'MEDLKQILLQCEVYVQEENWDRLMQALQGISEEHLMSLGLENAKDCLSILNHLISLAETKRLNIAENLVNLKKFREGYNP' A
#
# COMPACT_ATOMS: atom_id res chain seq x y z
N MET A 1 -22.18 -4.33 3.99
CA MET A 1 -21.27 -3.76 2.99
C MET A 1 -20.24 -2.99 3.78
N GLU A 2 -18.94 -3.30 3.64
CA GLU A 2 -17.89 -2.51 4.29
C GLU A 2 -17.82 -1.13 3.63
N ASP A 3 -17.54 -0.11 4.43
CA ASP A 3 -17.31 1.26 3.96
C ASP A 3 -15.88 1.38 3.39
N LEU A 4 -15.70 2.23 2.36
CA LEU A 4 -14.40 2.50 1.74
C LEU A 4 -13.30 2.78 2.77
N LYS A 5 -13.59 3.54 3.83
CA LYS A 5 -12.64 3.86 4.89
C LYS A 5 -12.12 2.59 5.58
N GLN A 6 -12.98 1.61 5.82
CA GLN A 6 -12.58 0.33 6.42
C GLN A 6 -11.68 -0.47 5.48
N ILE A 7 -12.01 -0.50 4.18
CA ILE A 7 -11.19 -1.17 3.17
C ILE A 7 -9.80 -0.51 3.11
N LEU A 8 -9.72 0.82 3.12
CA LEU A 8 -8.45 1.55 3.09
C LEU A 8 -7.61 1.31 4.35
N LEU A 9 -8.22 1.25 5.53
CA LEU A 9 -7.51 0.92 6.77
C LEU A 9 -7.01 -0.54 6.77
N GLN A 10 -7.76 -1.47 6.21
CA GLN A 10 -7.29 -2.86 6.02
C GLN A 10 -6.10 -2.91 5.05
N CYS A 11 -6.14 -2.11 3.97
CA CYS A 11 -5.01 -2.00 3.04
C CYS A 11 -3.73 -1.55 3.76
N GLU A 12 -3.83 -0.67 4.75
CA GLU A 12 -2.69 -0.22 5.54
C GLU A 12 -2.04 -1.37 6.32
N VAL A 13 -2.87 -2.19 6.96
CA VAL A 13 -2.41 -3.40 7.65
C VAL A 13 -1.72 -4.35 6.67
N TYR A 14 -2.31 -4.60 5.50
CA TYR A 14 -1.72 -5.50 4.50
C TYR A 14 -0.38 -4.98 3.95
N VAL A 15 -0.20 -3.66 3.79
CA VAL A 15 1.09 -3.06 3.39
C VAL A 15 2.14 -3.24 4.48
N GLN A 16 1.76 -3.08 5.76
CA GLN A 16 2.68 -3.28 6.89
C GLN A 16 3.11 -4.73 7.03
N GLU A 17 2.19 -5.67 6.84
CA GLU A 17 2.43 -7.12 6.85
C GLU A 17 3.12 -7.65 5.58
N GLU A 18 3.36 -6.79 4.57
CA GLU A 18 3.89 -7.17 3.25
C GLU A 18 3.03 -8.24 2.54
N ASN A 19 1.74 -8.29 2.87
CA ASN A 19 0.78 -9.22 2.29
C ASN A 19 0.16 -8.65 1.01
N TRP A 20 0.96 -8.62 -0.06
CA TRP A 20 0.62 -7.98 -1.32
C TRP A 20 -0.60 -8.61 -2.02
N ASP A 21 -0.80 -9.92 -1.88
CA ASP A 21 -1.94 -10.63 -2.45
C ASP A 21 -3.27 -10.15 -1.84
N ARG A 22 -3.33 -10.05 -0.50
CA ARG A 22 -4.52 -9.53 0.19
C ARG A 22 -4.75 -8.06 -0.08
N LEU A 23 -3.67 -7.27 -0.16
CA LEU A 23 -3.75 -5.87 -0.55
C LEU A 23 -4.40 -5.71 -1.93
N MET A 24 -3.95 -6.48 -2.92
CA MET A 24 -4.52 -6.45 -4.26
C MET A 24 -5.99 -6.86 -4.28
N GLN A 25 -6.36 -7.91 -3.54
CA GLN A 25 -7.76 -8.36 -3.45
C GLN A 25 -8.65 -7.27 -2.83
N ALA A 26 -8.20 -6.63 -1.75
CA ALA A 26 -8.94 -5.56 -1.09
C ALA A 26 -9.13 -4.34 -2.03
N LEU A 27 -8.09 -3.93 -2.75
CA LEU A 27 -8.17 -2.82 -3.71
C LEU A 27 -9.06 -3.14 -4.91
N GLN A 28 -9.02 -4.38 -5.42
CA GLN A 28 -9.90 -4.83 -6.51
C GLN A 28 -11.37 -4.92 -6.09
N GLY A 29 -11.64 -5.08 -4.79
CA GLY A 29 -12.99 -5.05 -4.23
C GLY A 29 -13.62 -3.66 -4.19
N ILE A 30 -12.84 -2.59 -4.39
CA ILE A 30 -13.36 -1.22 -4.41
C ILE A 30 -14.14 -1.00 -5.71
N SER A 31 -15.44 -0.77 -5.56
CA SER A 31 -16.38 -0.46 -6.65
C SER A 31 -16.88 0.99 -6.59
N GLU A 32 -17.54 1.43 -7.67
CA GLU A 32 -18.14 2.76 -7.78
C GLU A 32 -19.20 3.04 -6.68
N GLU A 33 -19.86 2.00 -6.18
CA GLU A 33 -20.84 2.10 -5.07
C GLU A 33 -20.19 2.65 -3.78
N HIS A 34 -18.93 2.31 -3.52
CA HIS A 34 -18.17 2.79 -2.37
C HIS A 34 -17.80 4.28 -2.50
N LEU A 35 -17.77 4.82 -3.72
CA LEU A 35 -17.44 6.21 -4.02
C LEU A 35 -18.70 7.10 -4.04
N MET A 36 -19.79 6.57 -4.59
CA MET A 36 -21.08 7.27 -4.73
C MET A 36 -21.74 7.59 -3.37
N SER A 37 -21.41 6.83 -2.32
CA SER A 37 -21.96 7.02 -0.96
C SER A 37 -21.14 7.97 -0.08
N LEU A 38 -20.09 8.62 -0.58
CA LEU A 38 -19.19 9.43 0.25
C LEU A 38 -19.68 10.87 0.41
N GLY A 39 -19.96 11.26 1.65
CA GLY A 39 -20.02 12.67 2.03
C GLY A 39 -18.64 13.34 1.94
N LEU A 40 -18.63 14.67 1.84
CA LEU A 40 -17.40 15.46 1.67
C LEU A 40 -16.35 15.19 2.78
N GLU A 41 -16.79 15.02 4.02
CA GLU A 41 -15.92 14.75 5.16
C GLU A 41 -15.28 13.35 5.06
N ASN A 42 -16.09 12.32 4.78
CA ASN A 42 -15.61 10.96 4.57
C ASN A 42 -14.67 10.85 3.37
N ALA A 43 -14.92 11.62 2.30
CA ALA A 43 -14.04 11.68 1.14
C ALA A 43 -12.67 12.28 1.50
N LYS A 44 -12.62 13.33 2.32
CA LYS A 44 -11.36 13.93 2.81
C LYS A 44 -10.57 12.96 3.68
N ASP A 45 -11.26 12.24 4.56
CA ASP A 45 -10.66 11.20 5.40
C ASP A 45 -10.06 10.08 4.54
N CYS A 46 -10.83 9.55 3.58
CA CYS A 46 -10.37 8.50 2.66
C CYS A 46 -9.16 8.98 1.83
N LEU A 47 -9.17 10.22 1.38
CA LEU A 47 -8.06 10.82 0.64
C LEU A 47 -6.80 10.92 1.52
N SER A 48 -6.95 11.28 2.79
CA SER A 48 -5.84 11.31 3.74
C SER A 48 -5.20 9.91 3.91
N ILE A 49 -6.03 8.88 4.07
CA ILE A 49 -5.57 7.49 4.20
C ILE A 49 -4.89 7.03 2.90
N LEU A 50 -5.46 7.33 1.73
CA LEU A 50 -4.84 7.01 0.44
C LEU A 50 -3.46 7.66 0.28
N ASN A 51 -3.30 8.93 0.65
CA ASN A 51 -2.00 9.60 0.59
C ASN A 51 -0.99 8.94 1.53
N HIS A 52 -1.43 8.51 2.72
CA HIS A 52 -0.58 7.77 3.65
C HIS A 52 -0.13 6.43 3.06
N LEU A 53 -1.06 5.67 2.46
CA LEU A 53 -0.77 4.39 1.79
C LEU A 53 0.23 4.54 0.65
N ILE A 54 0.09 5.58 -0.17
CA ILE A 54 1.04 5.87 -1.26
C ILE A 54 2.43 6.10 -0.69
N SER A 55 2.55 6.93 0.36
CA SER A 55 3.84 7.21 1.01
C SER A 55 4.49 5.96 1.62
N LEU A 56 3.69 5.09 2.25
CA LEU A 56 4.16 3.79 2.76
C LEU A 56 4.66 2.89 1.63
N ALA A 57 3.90 2.78 0.54
CA ALA A 57 4.27 1.97 -0.61
C ALA A 57 5.57 2.46 -1.27
N GLU A 58 5.75 3.79 -1.39
CA GLU A 58 6.99 4.39 -1.89
C GLU A 58 8.20 4.05 -1.01
N THR A 59 8.02 4.14 0.31
CA THR A 59 9.07 3.79 1.28
C THR A 59 9.47 2.32 1.15
N LYS A 60 8.49 1.41 1.07
CA LYS A 60 8.75 -0.03 0.87
C LYS A 60 9.47 -0.28 -0.46
N ARG A 61 9.07 0.39 -1.54
CA ARG A 61 9.73 0.29 -2.85
C ARG A 61 11.20 0.73 -2.77
N LEU A 62 11.50 1.83 -2.08
CA LEU A 62 12.87 2.30 -1.88
C LEU A 62 13.70 1.28 -1.10
N ASN A 63 13.17 0.75 0.00
CA ASN A 63 13.86 -0.27 0.79
C ASN A 63 14.18 -1.52 -0.02
N ILE A 64 13.25 -1.97 -0.89
CA ILE A 64 13.50 -3.09 -1.81
C ILE A 64 14.63 -2.75 -2.78
N ALA A 65 14.63 -1.56 -3.37
CA ALA A 65 15.69 -1.11 -4.28
C ALA A 65 17.06 -1.07 -3.60
N GLU A 66 17.14 -0.53 -2.38
CA GLU A 66 18.37 -0.52 -1.58
C GLU A 66 18.86 -1.92 -1.27
N ASN A 67 17.97 -2.82 -0.86
CA ASN A 67 18.31 -4.21 -0.57
C ASN A 67 18.86 -4.94 -1.81
N LEU A 68 18.28 -4.71 -2.99
CA LEU A 68 18.77 -5.27 -4.25
C LEU A 68 20.17 -4.75 -4.62
N VAL A 69 20.42 -3.45 -4.41
CA VAL A 69 21.74 -2.85 -4.63
C VAL A 69 22.77 -3.45 -3.67
N ASN A 70 22.43 -3.60 -2.39
CA ASN A 70 23.30 -4.20 -1.39
C ASN A 70 23.61 -5.66 -1.71
N LEU A 71 22.62 -6.44 -2.15
CA LEU A 71 22.80 -7.82 -2.57
C LEU A 71 23.74 -7.93 -3.79
N LYS A 72 23.60 -7.03 -4.77
CA LYS A 72 24.52 -6.95 -5.91
C LYS A 72 25.96 -6.67 -5.47
N LYS A 73 26.17 -5.65 -4.62
CA LYS A 73 27.50 -5.29 -4.09
C LYS A 73 28.11 -6.44 -3.28
N PHE A 74 27.32 -7.12 -2.46
CA PHE A 74 27.78 -8.29 -1.70
C PHE A 74 28.29 -9.40 -2.63
N ARG A 75 27.54 -9.71 -3.69
CA ARG A 75 27.94 -10.72 -4.69
C ARG A 75 29.21 -10.32 -5.46
N GLU A 76 29.35 -9.04 -5.79
CA GLU A 76 30.55 -8.52 -6.49
C GLU A 76 31.78 -8.48 -5.56
N GLY A 77 31.61 -8.21 -4.26
CA GLY A 77 32.68 -8.25 -3.28
C GLY A 77 33.15 -9.66 -2.88
N TYR A 78 32.36 -10.69 -3.19
CA TYR A 78 32.68 -12.11 -2.95
C TYR A 78 33.24 -12.85 -4.17
N ASN A 79 33.54 -12.13 -5.26
CA ASN A 79 34.21 -12.68 -6.43
C ASN A 79 35.72 -12.31 -6.35
N PRO A 80 36.58 -13.14 -5.73
CA PRO A 80 38.02 -12.95 -5.73
C PRO A 80 38.65 -13.10 -7.12
#